data_AF-A0A820XL31-F1
#
_entry.id   AF-A0A820XL31-F1
#
_cell.length_a   1.000
_cell.length_b   1.000
_cell.length_c   1.000
_cell.angle_alpha   90.00
_cell.angle_beta   90.00
_cell.angle_gamma   90.00
#
_symmetry.space_group_name_H-M   'P 1'
#
loop_
_entity.id
_entity.type
_entity.pdbx_description
1 polymer ?
#
loop_
_entity_poly.entity_id
_entity_poly.type
_entity_poly.pdbx_seq_one_letter_code
_entity_poly.pdbx_strand_id
1 'polypeptide(L)' 'MDLLLEAEVLMADETFRSCPRLFEQIYVILAVKDSKTYPVLFALTSNRKEATYIAILDVIRTEAQHRGVSFAP' A
#
# COMPACT_ATOMS: atom_id res chain seq x y z
N MET A 1 10.34 -2.65 2.45
CA MET A 1 9.55 -3.46 3.39
C MET A 1 9.82 -3.03 4.82
N ASP A 2 11.08 -2.84 5.22
CA ASP A 2 11.42 -2.45 6.60
C ASP A 2 10.67 -1.20 7.07
N LEU A 3 10.62 -0.15 6.23
CA LEU A 3 9.88 1.08 6.53
C LEU A 3 8.35 0.89 6.65
N LEU A 4 7.78 -0.09 5.95
CA LEU A 4 6.35 -0.42 6.03
C LEU A 4 6.03 -1.14 7.36
N LEU A 5 6.96 -1.98 7.83
CA LEU A 5 6.79 -2.80 9.04
C LEU A 5 7.14 -2.03 10.32
N GLU A 6 8.05 -1.07 10.23
CA GLU A 6 8.48 -0.22 11.34
C GLU A 6 7.70 1.10 11.42
N ALA A 7 6.67 1.27 10.58
CA ALA A 7 5.85 2.46 10.58
C ALA A 7 5.07 2.59 11.90
N GLU A 8 5.03 3.81 12.45
CA GLU A 8 4.16 4.13 13.58
C GLU A 8 2.69 4.12 13.15
N VAL A 9 2.44 4.61 11.93
CA VAL A 9 1.12 4.69 11.31
C VAL A 9 1.25 4.38 9.82
N LEU A 10 0.32 3.56 9.31
CA LEU A 10 0.09 3.41 7.89
C LEU A 10 -1.12 4.24 7.47
N MET A 11 -0.94 5.04 6.42
CA MET A 11 -2.01 5.78 5.78
C MET A 11 -2.18 5.25 4.36
N ALA A 12 -3.40 5.27 3.86
CA ALA A 12 -3.70 4.97 2.47
C ALA A 12 -4.38 6.17 1.83
N ASP A 13 -4.03 6.44 0.57
CA ASP A 13 -4.64 7.51 -0.21
C ASP A 13 -4.85 7.07 -1.66
N GLU A 14 -5.92 7.58 -2.26
CA GLU A 14 -6.16 7.48 -3.70
C GLU A 14 -5.59 8.73 -4.35
N THR A 15 -4.40 8.62 -4.94
CA THR A 15 -3.74 9.78 -5.53
C THR A 15 -4.00 9.89 -7.04
N PHE A 16 -4.52 11.06 -7.42
CA PHE A 16 -4.61 11.67 -8.75
C PHE A 16 -5.87 11.51 -9.61
N ARG A 17 -6.23 12.67 -10.20
CA ARG A 17 -7.17 12.90 -11.31
C ARG A 17 -6.64 12.36 -12.66
N SER A 18 -5.38 11.96 -12.73
CA SER A 18 -4.67 11.55 -13.96
C SER A 18 -4.00 10.20 -13.76
N CYS A 19 -4.75 9.14 -14.06
CA CYS A 19 -4.27 7.77 -14.13
C CYS A 19 -4.12 7.37 -15.61
N PRO A 20 -3.12 6.56 -16.02
CA PRO A 20 -3.07 6.06 -17.39
C PRO A 20 -4.39 5.39 -17.76
N ARG A 21 -4.87 5.55 -19.00
CA ARG A 21 -6.20 5.08 -19.44
C ARG A 21 -6.50 3.59 -19.16
N LEU A 22 -5.48 2.78 -18.93
CA LEU A 22 -5.60 1.36 -18.60
C LEU A 22 -6.05 1.09 -17.15
N PHE A 23 -6.00 2.10 -16.28
CA PHE A 23 -6.22 1.97 -14.84
C PHE A 23 -7.19 3.06 -14.36
N GLU A 24 -7.97 2.76 -13.32
CA GLU A 24 -8.97 3.68 -12.76
C GLU A 24 -8.42 4.54 -11.62
N GLN A 25 -7.33 4.12 -10.98
CA GLN A 25 -6.68 4.84 -9.90
C GLN A 25 -5.21 4.43 -9.68
N ILE A 26 -4.48 5.33 -9.01
CA ILE A 26 -3.23 5.02 -8.33
C ILE A 26 -3.52 4.98 -6.83
N TYR A 27 -3.40 3.81 -6.24
CA TYR A 27 -3.52 3.61 -4.80
C TYR A 27 -2.14 3.65 -4.16
N VAL A 28 -2.01 4.39 -3.06
CA VAL A 28 -0.72 4.60 -2.38
C VAL A 28 -0.85 4.27 -0.91
N ILE A 29 0.12 3.52 -0.39
CA ILE A 29 0.31 3.35 1.05
C ILE A 29 1.51 4.19 1.47
N LEU A 30 1.30 4.98 2.51
CA LEU A 30 2.26 5.88 3.12
C LEU A 30 2.60 5.35 4.53
N ALA A 31 3.89 5.26 4.84
CA ALA A 31 4.37 4.98 6.19
C ALA A 31 4.76 6.29 6.89
N VAL A 32 4.28 6.49 8.10
CA VAL A 32 4.74 7.56 8.99
C VAL A 32 5.76 6.98 9.96
N LYS A 33 6.97 7.55 9.96
CA LYS A 33 8.05 7.18 10.87
C LYS A 33 8.88 8.41 11.20
N ASP A 34 9.17 8.64 12.48
CA ASP A 34 9.94 9.79 12.96
C ASP A 34 9.32 11.14 12.50
N SER A 35 7.99 11.24 12.57
CA SER A 35 7.22 12.40 12.08
C SER A 35 7.42 12.74 10.59
N LYS A 36 7.91 11.79 9.79
CA LYS A 36 8.07 11.92 8.33
C LYS A 36 7.20 10.90 7.61
N THR A 37 6.67 11.31 6.46
CA THR A 37 5.81 10.48 5.62
C THR A 37 6.57 9.98 4.41
N TYR A 38 6.56 8.68 4.19
CA TYR A 38 7.23 8.02 3.09
C TYR A 38 6.25 7.19 2.28
N PRO A 39 6.20 7.34 0.95
CA PRO A 39 5.47 6.40 0.13
C PRO A 39 6.21 5.06 0.11
N VAL A 40 5.50 4.01 0.50
CA VAL A 40 6.06 2.65 0.62
C VAL A 40 5.46 1.67 -0.37
N LEU A 41 4.30 1.99 -0.94
CA LEU A 41 3.68 1.21 -2.02
C LEU A 41 2.92 2.12 -2.97
N PHE A 42 3.03 1.83 -4.27
CA PHE A 42 2.19 2.36 -5.33
C PHE A 42 1.55 1.20 -6.08
N ALA A 43 0.23 1.23 -6.24
CA ALA A 43 -0.53 0.24 -7.01
C ALA A 43 -1.39 0.94 -8.05
N LEU A 44 -1.21 0.56 -9.32
CA LEU A 44 -2.13 0.92 -10.39
C LEU A 44 -3.27 -0.10 -10.38
N THR A 45 -4.49 0.34 -10.09
CA THR A 45 -5.63 -0.58 -10.03
C THR A 45 -6.63 -0.33 -11.15
N SER A 46 -7.15 -1.41 -11.70
CA SER A 46 -8.11 -1.39 -12.81
C SER A 46 -9.54 -1.11 -12.36
N ASN A 47 -9.79 -1.09 -11.05
CA ASN A 47 -11.07 -0.77 -10.45
C ASN A 47 -10.91 -0.35 -8.98
N ARG A 48 -12.00 0.16 -8.39
CA ARG A 48 -12.09 0.62 -6.99
C ARG A 48 -12.92 -0.31 -6.10
N LYS A 49 -12.76 -1.63 -6.26
CA LYS A 49 -13.52 -2.63 -5.49
C LYS A 49 -12.75 -3.04 -4.25
N GLU A 50 -13.47 -3.33 -3.17
CA GLU A 50 -12.92 -3.86 -1.92
C GLU A 50 -11.95 -5.04 -2.15
N ALA A 51 -12.35 -6.00 -2.99
CA ALA A 51 -11.54 -7.16 -3.35
C ALA A 51 -10.16 -6.81 -3.92
N THR A 52 -10.04 -5.66 -4.60
CA THR A 52 -8.77 -5.18 -5.15
C THR A 52 -7.84 -4.69 -4.04
N TYR A 53 -8.37 -3.98 -3.03
CA TYR A 53 -7.58 -3.56 -1.87
C TYR A 53 -7.20 -4.75 -0.99
N ILE A 54 -8.12 -5.71 -0.80
CA ILE A 54 -7.82 -6.98 -0.09
C ILE A 54 -6.66 -7.69 -0.78
N ALA A 55 -6.70 -7.83 -2.11
CA ALA A 55 -5.63 -8.47 -2.86
C ALA A 55 -4.27 -7.75 -2.71
N ILE A 56 -4.27 -6.41 -2.68
CA ILE A 56 -3.04 -5.64 -2.42
C ILE A 56 -2.50 -5.95 -1.02
N LEU A 57 -3.34 -5.90 0.01
CA LEU A 57 -2.93 -6.18 1.39
C LEU A 57 -2.48 -7.63 1.59
N ASP A 58 -3.10 -8.59 0.89
CA ASP A 58 -2.71 -9.99 0.92
C ASP A 58 -1.32 -10.21 0.31
N VAL A 59 -0.99 -9.54 -0.80
CA VAL A 59 0.36 -9.57 -1.38
C VAL A 59 1.39 -9.07 -0.37
N ILE A 60 1.11 -7.96 0.32
CA ILE A 60 1.99 -7.44 1.36
C ILE A 60 2.16 -8.45 2.50
N ARG A 61 1.06 -9.07 2.95
CA ARG A 61 1.08 -10.09 4.00
C ARG A 61 1.93 -11.29 3.60
N THR A 62 1.75 -11.79 2.39
CA THR A 62 2.56 -12.91 1.85
C THR A 62 4.04 -12.55 1.81
N GLU A 63 4.39 -11.35 1.33
CA GLU A 63 5.77 -10.90 1.29
C GLU A 63 6.38 -10.69 2.69
N ALA A 64 5.58 -10.25 3.66
CA ALA A 64 6.00 -10.16 5.05
C ALA A 64 6.28 -11.56 5.63
N GLN A 65 5.38 -12.52 5.39
CA GLN A 65 5.54 -13.91 5.82
C GLN A 65 6.80 -14.56 5.24
N HIS A 66 7.09 -14.35 3.95
CA HIS A 66 8.32 -14.84 3.31
C HIS A 66 9.60 -14.32 3.98
N ARG A 67 9.52 -13.14 4.61
CA ARG A 67 10.63 -12.50 5.32
C ARG A 67 10.65 -12.81 6.82
N GLY A 68 9.73 -13.65 7.30
CA GLY A 68 9.63 -14.03 8.72
C GLY A 68 9.10 -12.91 9.62
N VAL A 69 8.39 -11.93 9.05
CA VAL A 69 7.87 -10.77 9.76
C VAL A 69 6.34 -10.73 9.66
N SER A 70 5.68 -10.34 10.74
CA SER A 70 4.22 -10.25 10.77
C SER A 70 3.77 -8.89 10.23
N PHE A 71 2.74 -8.89 9.38
CA PHE A 71 2.06 -7.69 8.90
C PHE A 71 0.57 -7.82 9.21
N ALA A 72 0.08 -7.00 10.14
CA ALA A 72 -1.31 -6.89 10.54
C ALA A 72 -1.74 -5.42 10.40
N PRO A 73 -2.17 -5.00 9.20
CA PRO A 73 -2.62 -3.63 8.94
C PRO A 73 -3.98 -3.34 9.59
#